data_AF-A0A1E7FXF9-F1
#
_entry.id   AF-A0A1E7FXF9-F1
#
_cell.length_a   1.000
_cell.length_b   1.000
_cell.length_c   1.000
_cell.angle_alpha   90.00
_cell.angle_beta   90.00
_cell.angle_gamma   90.00
#
_symmetry.space_group_name_H-M   'P 1'
#
loop_
_entity.id
_entity.type
_entity.pdbx_description
1 polymer ?
#
loop_
_entity_poly.entity_id
_entity_poly.type
_entity_poly.pdbx_seq_one_letter_code
_entity_poly.pdbx_strand_id
1 'polypeptide(L)'
;MPFVHITWLPKACRNAKVRKEIADAVMKVMVAHPEADIAEENLVVRFSEAVDGFSLPTGHSKNPKLQEPQKPGAEAFLKDRD
;
A
#
# COMPACT_ATOMS: atom_id res chain seq x y z
N MET A 1 4.26 16.78 8.25
CA MET A 1 2.96 16.10 8.16
C MET A 1 3.19 14.72 7.56
N PRO A 2 3.31 13.68 8.39
CA PRO A 2 3.43 12.31 7.92
C PRO A 2 2.22 11.91 7.06
N PHE A 3 2.50 11.30 5.92
CA PHE A 3 1.50 10.91 4.95
C PHE A 3 1.69 9.45 4.58
N VAL A 4 0.70 8.63 4.90
CA VAL A 4 0.68 7.21 4.57
C VAL A 4 -0.31 6.99 3.44
N HIS A 5 0.19 6.53 2.30
CA HIS A 5 -0.63 6.11 1.18
C HIS A 5 -0.61 4.59 1.08
N ILE A 6 -1.79 3.97 1.20
CA ILE A 6 -1.93 2.53 1.08
C ILE A 6 -2.65 2.23 -0.22
N THR A 7 -1.98 1.47 -1.08
CA THR A 7 -2.48 1.10 -2.40
C THR A 7 -2.76 -0.39 -2.47
N TRP A 8 -3.95 -0.77 -2.95
CA TRP A 8 -4.48 -2.13 -2.83
C TRP A 8 -4.92 -2.68 -4.19
N LEU A 9 -4.79 -3.98 -4.39
CA LEU A 9 -5.39 -4.62 -5.57
C LEU A 9 -6.92 -4.54 -5.50
N PRO A 10 -7.62 -4.47 -6.65
CA PRO A 10 -9.06 -4.32 -6.68
C PRO A 10 -9.71 -5.50 -5.93
N LYS A 11 -10.73 -5.20 -5.11
CA LYS A 11 -11.48 -6.14 -4.24
C LYS A 11 -10.91 -6.34 -2.83
N ALA A 12 -9.65 -6.01 -2.55
CA ALA A 12 -9.17 -6.00 -1.17
C ALA A 12 -9.71 -4.72 -0.46
N CYS A 13 -10.48 -4.86 0.61
CA CYS A 13 -11.09 -3.74 1.37
C CYS A 13 -12.09 -2.82 0.63
N ARG A 14 -13.09 -3.41 -0.04
CA ARG A 14 -14.24 -2.65 -0.60
C ARG A 14 -15.17 -2.04 0.44
N ASN A 15 -15.05 -2.42 1.71
CA ASN A 15 -15.95 -1.95 2.77
C ASN A 15 -15.31 -0.79 3.55
N ALA A 16 -16.03 0.32 3.67
CA ALA A 16 -15.65 1.48 4.46
C ALA A 16 -15.32 1.13 5.92
N LYS A 17 -16.03 0.16 6.51
CA LYS A 17 -15.73 -0.34 7.87
C LYS A 17 -14.32 -0.90 7.97
N VAL A 18 -13.94 -1.77 7.03
CA VAL A 18 -12.61 -2.39 7.03
C VAL A 18 -11.53 -1.36 6.73
N ARG A 19 -11.78 -0.40 5.82
CA ARG A 19 -10.84 0.71 5.58
C ARG A 19 -10.58 1.52 6.85
N LYS A 20 -11.62 1.77 7.66
CA LYS A 20 -11.49 2.44 8.95
C LYS A 20 -10.65 1.61 9.93
N GLU A 21 -10.96 0.33 10.11
CA GLU A 21 -10.20 -0.57 11.00
C GLU A 21 -8.71 -0.60 10.64
N ILE A 22 -8.39 -0.58 9.35
CA ILE A 22 -6.99 -0.57 8.88
C ILE A 22 -6.35 0.80 9.07
N ALA A 23 -7.07 1.90 8.83
CA ALA A 23 -6.56 3.23 9.10
C ALA A 23 -6.19 3.39 10.60
N ASP A 24 -7.07 2.95 11.49
CA ASP A 24 -6.85 2.98 12.94
C ASP A 24 -5.60 2.17 13.34
N ALA A 25 -5.41 0.99 12.75
CA ALA A 25 -4.22 0.17 12.98
C ALA A 25 -2.92 0.85 12.50
N VAL A 26 -2.97 1.50 11.34
CA VAL A 26 -1.82 2.22 10.77
C VAL A 26 -1.47 3.44 11.62
N MET A 27 -2.47 4.24 12.02
CA MET A 27 -2.23 5.39 12.90
C MET A 27 -1.56 4.97 14.20
N LYS A 28 -2.07 3.91 14.85
CA LYS A 28 -1.49 3.35 16.08
C LYS A 28 -0.02 2.97 15.92
N VAL A 29 0.35 2.34 14.80
CA VAL A 29 1.75 1.96 14.54
C VAL A 29 2.62 3.19 14.31
N MET A 30 2.15 4.16 13.53
CA MET A 30 2.92 5.36 13.21
C MET A 30 3.24 6.21 14.44
N VAL A 31 2.30 6.32 15.38
CA VAL A 31 2.49 7.09 16.63
C VAL A 31 3.22 6.31 17.73
N ALA A 32 3.42 4.99 17.55
CA ALA A 32 4.10 4.15 18.53
C ALA A 32 5.63 4.37 18.58
N HIS A 33 6.18 5.20 17.69
CA HIS A 33 7.61 5.47 17.58
C HIS A 33 7.91 6.91 18.04
N PRO A 34 8.18 7.16 19.33
CA PRO A 34 8.34 8.50 19.87
C PRO A 34 9.47 9.31 19.21
N GLU A 35 10.52 8.64 18.74
CA GLU A 35 11.65 9.29 18.05
C GLU A 35 11.29 9.81 16.64
N ALA A 36 10.15 9.39 16.08
CA ALA A 36 9.70 9.81 14.75
C ALA A 36 8.92 11.13 14.76
N ASP A 37 8.61 11.69 15.94
CA ASP A 37 7.86 12.94 16.11
C ASP A 37 6.53 12.98 15.30
N ILE A 38 5.73 11.92 15.46
CA ILE A 38 4.45 11.75 14.77
C ILE A 38 3.31 11.82 15.78
N ALA A 39 2.49 12.87 15.68
CA ALA A 39 1.25 13.01 16.43
C ALA A 39 0.03 12.65 15.56
N GLU A 40 -1.03 12.15 16.19
CA GLU A 40 -2.27 11.76 15.50
C GLU A 40 -2.89 12.93 14.72
N GLU A 41 -2.91 14.13 15.29
CA GLU A 41 -3.45 15.33 14.62
C GLU A 41 -2.75 15.70 13.30
N ASN A 42 -1.51 15.24 13.11
CA ASN A 42 -0.66 15.60 11.98
C ASN A 42 -0.46 14.46 10.97
N LEU A 43 -1.13 13.32 11.18
CA LEU A 43 -1.01 12.12 10.34
C LEU A 43 -2.22 11.96 9.42
N VAL A 44 -1.96 11.68 8.15
CA VAL A 44 -3.00 11.38 7.16
C VAL A 44 -2.80 10.00 6.58
N VAL A 45 -3.84 9.17 6.61
CA VAL A 45 -3.90 7.87 5.93
C VAL A 45 -4.85 7.94 4.75
N ARG A 46 -4.36 7.67 3.54
CA ARG A 46 -5.17 7.61 2.30
C ARG A 46 -5.13 6.24 1.67
N PHE A 47 -6.23 5.88 1.01
CA PHE A 47 -6.40 4.63 0.29
C PHE A 47 -6.55 4.89 -1.20
N SER A 48 -5.85 4.11 -2.01
CA SER A 48 -6.06 4.01 -3.46
C SER A 48 -6.10 2.56 -3.92
N GLU A 49 -6.63 2.35 -5.12
CA GLU A 49 -6.61 1.05 -5.79
C GLU A 49 -5.50 1.06 -6.82
N ALA A 50 -4.61 0.07 -6.77
CA ALA A 50 -3.66 -0.20 -7.85
C ALA A 50 -4.15 -1.34 -8.72
N VAL A 51 -3.85 -1.22 -9.99
CA VAL A 51 -3.78 -2.33 -10.93
C VAL A 51 -2.31 -2.76 -10.97
N ASP A 52 -1.75 -3.19 -9.84
CA ASP A 52 -0.30 -3.36 -9.74
C ASP A 52 0.17 -4.59 -10.52
N GLY A 53 1.18 -4.39 -11.37
CA GLY A 53 1.88 -5.44 -12.12
C GLY A 53 3.34 -5.60 -11.69
N PHE A 54 3.82 -4.85 -10.70
CA PHE A 54 5.21 -4.90 -10.27
C PHE A 54 5.44 -5.97 -9.19
N SER A 55 6.66 -6.52 -9.18
CA SER A 55 7.07 -7.52 -8.19
C SER A 55 7.30 -6.85 -6.84
N LEU A 56 6.80 -7.46 -5.75
CA LEU A 56 7.12 -6.97 -4.41
C LEU A 56 8.59 -7.29 -4.06
N PRO A 57 9.29 -6.40 -3.35
CA PRO A 57 10.61 -6.73 -2.79
C PRO A 57 10.57 -7.96 -1.88
N THR A 58 11.67 -8.70 -1.83
CA THR A 58 11.79 -9.88 -0.95
C THR A 58 11.54 -9.52 0.51
N GLY A 59 10.70 -10.29 1.19
CA GLY A 59 10.35 -10.09 2.61
C GLY A 59 9.11 -9.21 2.87
N HIS A 60 8.59 -8.51 1.85
CA HIS A 60 7.41 -7.64 1.99
C HIS A 60 6.08 -8.41 1.95
N SER A 61 6.14 -9.71 1.65
CA SER A 61 4.98 -10.60 1.65
C SER A 61 5.39 -11.99 2.10
N LYS A 62 4.53 -12.67 2.86
CA LYS A 62 4.66 -14.11 3.15
C LYS A 62 4.05 -14.98 2.05
N ASN A 63 3.40 -14.38 1.05
CA ASN A 63 2.83 -15.11 -0.07
C ASN A 63 3.92 -15.38 -1.12
N PRO A 64 4.30 -16.65 -1.36
CA PRO A 64 5.38 -17.00 -2.29
C PRO A 64 5.09 -16.52 -3.73
N LYS A 65 3.82 -16.47 -4.15
CA LYS A 65 3.44 -16.03 -5.50
C LYS A 65 3.69 -14.53 -5.76
N LEU A 66 3.74 -13.72 -4.69
CA LEU A 66 4.02 -12.30 -4.78
C LEU A 66 5.52 -11.99 -4.68
N GLN A 67 6.34 -13.01 -4.39
CA GLN A 67 7.81 -12.94 -4.39
C GLN A 67 8.42 -13.36 -5.72
N GLU A 68 7.64 -14.03 -6.58
CA GLU A 68 8.05 -14.36 -7.94
C GLU A 68 8.20 -13.07 -8.76
N PRO A 69 9.19 -12.99 -9.67
CA PRO A 69 9.30 -11.90 -10.63
C PRO A 69 8.02 -11.79 -11.48
N GLN A 70 7.17 -10.83 -11.15
CA GLN A 70 6.04 -10.36 -11.94
C GLN A 70 6.58 -9.60 -13.16
N LYS A 71 6.16 -9.98 -14.37
CA LYS A 71 6.32 -9.13 -15.55
C LYS A 71 5.33 -7.96 -15.40
N PRO A 72 5.79 -6.69 -15.40
CA PRO A 72 4.88 -5.56 -15.32
C PRO A 72 3.85 -5.65 -16.44
N GLY A 73 2.56 -5.78 -16.09
CA GLY A 73 1.48 -5.72 -17.08
C GLY A 73 1.50 -4.40 -17.88
N ALA A 74 2.10 -3.35 -17.33
CA ALA A 74 2.30 -2.05 -17.95
C ALA A 74 3.35 -2.03 -19.08
N GLU A 75 4.31 -2.98 -19.12
CA GLU A 75 5.28 -3.05 -20.24
C GLU A 75 4.61 -3.43 -21.57
N ALA A 76 3.41 -4.03 -21.53
CA ALA A 76 2.60 -4.26 -22.73
C ALA A 76 2.14 -2.95 -23.39
N PHE A 77 1.95 -1.87 -22.62
CA PHE A 77 1.49 -0.57 -23.14
C PHE A 77 2.62 0.34 -23.67
N LEU A 78 3.88 -0.01 -23.38
CA LEU A 78 5.04 0.77 -23.84
C LEU A 78 5.62 0.25 -25.16
N LYS A 79 5.35 -1.02 -25.52
CA LYS A 79 5.84 -1.63 -26.77
C LYS A 79 5.18 -1.08 -28.02
N ASP A 80 3.96 -0.53 -27.90
CA ASP A 80 3.21 0.02 -29.02
C ASP A 80 3.35 1.54 -29.14
N ARG A 81 4.34 2.13 -28.44
CA ARG A 81 4.54 3.59 -28.34
C ARG A 81 5.77 4.12 -29.08
N ASP A 82 6.25 3.37 -30.07
CA ASP A 82 7.27 3.78 -31.06
C ASP A 82 6.65 3.94 -32.45
#